data_AF-A0A194X4F4-F1
#
_entry.id   AF-A0A194X4F4-F1
#
_cell.length_a   1.000
_cell.length_b   1.000
_cell.length_c   1.000
_cell.angle_alpha   90.00
_cell.angle_beta   90.00
_cell.angle_gamma   90.00
#
_symmetry.space_group_name_H-M   'P 1'
#
loop_
_entity.id
_entity.type
_entity.pdbx_description
1 polymer ?
#
loop_
_entity_poly.entity_id
_entity_poly.type
_entity_poly.pdbx_seq_one_letter_code
_entity_poly.pdbx_strand_id
1 'polypeptide(L)'
;SSRAHDEDAEENPCVICLERISEPATAQPCQHSSFDFLCLISWLQERSSCPLCKSEVTTVHYDFAAENTHKIYEVTSTTKKQELNSSSTSRPQSHEYQNGRGHPSGRGYGASRRVREWGQPRTLPTQDEALLRRREVYGNQLYSLHVGSNRVSRFKDLTPSIFTRDVELVSRARKWIRRELQVFSFLSPDSAASGSSGDRRANNAEFLLEYIIAILKTVDIQGSSGQAEEMLKDFLGRENTRLFLHELRAWLRSPFTSLEDWDRNVQY
;
A
#
# COMPACT_ATOMS: atom_id res chain seq x y z
N SER A 1 -22.50 -39.79 30.16
CA SER A 1 -21.16 -40.28 29.76
C SER A 1 -21.06 -40.20 28.26
N SER A 2 -20.10 -39.60 27.55
CA SER A 2 -18.90 -38.79 27.81
C SER A 2 -18.49 -38.36 26.38
N ARG A 3 -18.58 -37.08 26.01
CA ARG A 3 -17.48 -36.10 25.90
C ARG A 3 -16.34 -36.49 24.92
N ALA A 4 -16.26 -35.75 23.80
CA ALA A 4 -15.05 -35.33 23.07
C ALA A 4 -15.53 -34.24 22.07
N HIS A 5 -15.49 -32.93 22.40
CA HIS A 5 -14.38 -32.00 22.13
C HIS A 5 -13.59 -32.30 20.85
N ASP A 6 -14.00 -31.65 19.76
CA ASP A 6 -13.14 -31.30 18.63
C ASP A 6 -13.38 -29.80 18.37
N GLU A 7 -12.93 -28.99 19.34
CA GLU A 7 -12.70 -27.55 19.20
C GLU A 7 -11.19 -27.37 19.02
N ASP A 8 -10.79 -26.43 18.17
CA ASP A 8 -9.44 -25.91 17.98
C ASP A 8 -8.41 -26.78 17.24
N ALA A 9 -8.57 -26.86 15.93
CA ALA A 9 -7.44 -26.68 15.03
C ALA A 9 -7.72 -25.45 14.16
N GLU A 10 -7.56 -24.26 14.75
CA GLU A 10 -7.38 -23.02 13.99
C GLU A 10 -6.16 -23.21 13.08
N GLU A 11 -6.42 -23.63 11.84
CA GLU A 11 -5.41 -23.71 10.79
C GLU A 11 -4.93 -22.30 10.50
N ASN A 12 -3.88 -21.87 11.21
CA ASN A 12 -3.22 -20.58 11.04
C ASN A 12 -2.94 -20.35 9.55
N PRO A 13 -3.70 -19.46 8.85
CA PRO A 13 -3.50 -19.24 7.43
C PRO A 13 -2.17 -18.50 7.22
N CYS A 14 -1.59 -18.65 6.03
CA CYS A 14 -0.38 -17.94 5.67
C CYS A 14 -0.63 -16.42 5.74
N VAL A 15 0.16 -15.66 6.50
CA VAL A 15 -0.06 -14.20 6.66
C VAL A 15 0.29 -13.39 5.40
N ILE A 16 0.85 -14.04 4.37
CA ILE A 16 1.22 -13.42 3.10
C ILE A 16 0.10 -13.60 2.06
N CYS A 17 -0.36 -14.83 1.82
CA CYS A 17 -1.42 -15.12 0.83
C CYS A 17 -2.83 -15.26 1.42
N LEU A 18 -2.95 -15.38 2.76
CA LEU A 18 -4.20 -15.60 3.49
C LEU A 18 -4.90 -16.94 3.18
N GLU A 19 -4.20 -17.87 2.52
CA GLU A 19 -4.68 -19.24 2.25
C GLU A 19 -4.18 -20.23 3.31
N ARG A 20 -4.74 -21.45 3.30
CA ARG A 20 -4.29 -22.56 4.16
C ARG A 20 -2.82 -22.86 3.88
N ILE A 21 -1.99 -22.95 4.92
CA ILE A 21 -0.56 -23.27 4.78
C ILE A 21 -0.44 -24.70 4.25
N SER A 22 0.15 -24.86 3.07
CA SER A 22 0.40 -26.18 2.46
C SER A 22 1.75 -26.72 2.91
N GLU A 23 2.78 -25.87 2.91
CA GLU A 23 4.13 -26.19 3.36
C GLU A 23 4.57 -25.14 4.39
N PRO A 24 4.58 -25.48 5.70
CA PRO A 24 4.95 -24.51 6.73
C PRO A 24 6.42 -24.14 6.65
N ALA A 25 6.71 -22.84 6.72
CA ALA A 25 8.07 -22.32 6.71
C ALA A 25 8.33 -21.40 7.89
N THR A 26 9.49 -21.59 8.54
CA THR A 26 9.91 -20.85 9.73
C THR A 26 11.10 -19.95 9.42
N ALA A 27 10.96 -18.65 9.67
CA ALA A 27 12.02 -17.66 9.47
C ALA A 27 12.98 -17.60 10.67
N GLN A 28 14.29 -17.77 10.44
CA GLN A 28 15.32 -17.64 11.48
C GLN A 28 16.03 -16.28 11.40
N PRO A 29 16.38 -15.64 12.52
CA PRO A 29 16.32 -16.15 13.90
C PRO A 29 15.00 -15.86 14.64
N CYS A 30 14.04 -15.18 14.01
CA CYS A 30 12.84 -14.69 14.70
C CYS A 30 11.77 -15.76 15.00
N GLN A 31 11.92 -16.98 14.47
CA GLN A 31 11.06 -18.16 14.68
C GLN A 31 9.58 -17.99 14.32
N HIS A 32 9.23 -16.97 13.53
CA HIS A 32 7.87 -16.86 13.00
C HIS A 32 7.62 -17.95 11.93
N SER A 33 6.50 -18.67 12.05
CA SER A 33 6.17 -19.84 11.22
C SER A 33 4.81 -19.78 10.51
N SER A 34 4.08 -18.67 10.61
CA SER A 34 2.75 -18.49 9.99
C SER A 34 2.85 -18.16 8.49
N PHE A 35 3.68 -18.88 7.75
CA PHE A 35 3.93 -18.66 6.33
C PHE A 35 3.91 -19.98 5.57
N ASP A 36 3.38 -19.92 4.36
CA ASP A 36 3.69 -20.93 3.35
C ASP A 36 5.10 -20.68 2.81
N PHE A 37 5.84 -21.76 2.53
CA PHE A 37 7.22 -21.73 2.08
C PHE A 37 7.41 -20.84 0.85
N LEU A 38 6.60 -21.02 -0.19
CA LEU A 38 6.74 -20.26 -1.44
C LEU A 38 6.47 -18.77 -1.21
N CYS A 39 5.53 -18.46 -0.33
CA CYS A 39 5.21 -17.08 0.03
C CYS A 39 6.37 -16.40 0.76
N LEU A 40 6.97 -17.08 1.74
CA LEU A 40 8.08 -16.54 2.51
C LEU A 40 9.33 -16.34 1.65
N ILE A 41 9.66 -17.28 0.77
CA ILE A 41 10.82 -17.15 -0.13
C ILE A 41 10.63 -16.01 -1.12
N SER A 42 9.44 -15.88 -1.73
CA SER A 42 9.14 -14.80 -2.67
C SER A 42 9.32 -13.43 -2.02
N TRP A 43 8.87 -13.27 -0.78
CA TRP A 43 9.12 -12.06 0.00
C TRP A 43 10.60 -11.79 0.25
N LEU A 44 11.35 -12.83 0.63
CA LEU A 44 12.77 -12.72 0.98
C LEU A 44 13.69 -12.41 -0.20
N GLN A 45 13.25 -12.67 -1.44
CA GLN A 45 13.95 -12.25 -2.65
C GLN A 45 13.95 -10.72 -2.83
N GLU A 46 12.90 -10.04 -2.38
CA GLU A 46 12.80 -8.57 -2.44
C GLU A 46 13.36 -7.93 -1.17
N ARG A 47 13.10 -8.53 0.00
CA ARG A 47 13.44 -7.97 1.31
C ARG A 47 13.93 -9.08 2.23
N SER A 48 15.20 -9.04 2.64
CA SER A 48 15.78 -10.01 3.60
C SER A 48 15.25 -9.87 5.04
N SER A 49 14.08 -9.29 5.27
CA SER A 49 13.49 -9.05 6.60
C SER A 49 12.17 -9.78 6.78
N CYS A 50 11.89 -10.31 7.96
CA CYS A 50 10.66 -11.04 8.28
C CYS A 50 9.40 -10.17 8.09
N PRO A 51 8.32 -10.66 7.45
CA PRO A 51 7.08 -9.90 7.27
C PRO A 51 6.40 -9.47 8.58
N LEU A 52 6.57 -10.25 9.66
CA LEU A 52 5.89 -10.00 10.94
C LEU A 52 6.67 -9.05 11.85
N CYS A 53 7.96 -9.32 12.09
CA CYS A 53 8.77 -8.56 13.04
C CYS A 53 9.82 -7.66 12.41
N LYS A 54 10.00 -7.70 11.08
CA LYS A 54 11.01 -6.93 10.33
C LYS A 54 12.46 -7.23 10.70
N SER A 55 12.71 -8.28 11.48
CA SER A 55 14.09 -8.73 11.77
C SER A 55 14.72 -9.34 10.53
N GLU A 56 16.03 -9.17 10.32
CA GLU A 56 16.75 -9.79 9.21
C GLU A 56 16.63 -11.32 9.31
N VAL A 57 16.26 -11.95 8.19
CA VAL A 57 16.10 -13.39 8.08
C VAL A 57 17.32 -13.93 7.35
N THR A 58 18.03 -14.84 8.02
CA THR A 58 19.25 -15.46 7.47
C THR A 58 18.95 -16.80 6.81
N THR A 59 18.05 -17.58 7.41
CA THR A 59 17.66 -18.90 6.91
C THR A 59 16.16 -19.13 7.07
N VAL A 60 15.60 -19.95 6.19
CA VAL A 60 14.22 -20.41 6.24
C VAL A 60 14.22 -21.93 6.37
N HIS A 61 13.57 -22.44 7.40
CA HIS A 61 13.43 -23.87 7.64
C HIS A 61 12.04 -24.32 7.16
N TYR A 62 11.99 -25.32 6.30
CA TYR A 62 10.74 -25.81 5.67
C TYR A 62 10.79 -27.33 5.46
N ASP A 63 9.66 -27.93 5.09
CA ASP A 63 9.53 -29.37 4.82
C ASP A 63 9.98 -30.24 6.02
N PHE A 64 9.18 -30.20 7.10
CA PHE A 64 9.41 -30.95 8.33
C PHE A 64 8.86 -32.38 8.16
N ALA A 65 9.64 -33.27 7.57
CA ALA A 65 9.28 -34.69 7.43
C ALA A 65 9.35 -35.44 8.78
N ALA A 66 8.69 -36.60 8.87
CA ALA A 66 8.46 -37.38 10.09
C ALA A 66 9.71 -37.95 10.81
N GLU A 67 10.93 -37.55 10.42
CA GLU A 67 12.19 -38.00 11.02
C GLU A 67 13.16 -36.83 11.28
N ASN A 68 12.65 -35.71 11.81
CA ASN A 68 13.43 -34.56 12.29
C ASN A 68 14.37 -33.91 11.24
N THR A 69 14.15 -34.21 9.96
CA THR A 69 14.83 -33.61 8.83
C THR A 69 14.03 -32.40 8.36
N HIS A 70 14.69 -31.25 8.29
CA HIS A 70 14.13 -30.01 7.74
C HIS A 70 15.07 -29.50 6.66
N LYS A 71 14.51 -28.95 5.60
CA LYS A 71 15.28 -28.29 4.55
C LYS A 71 15.54 -26.85 4.96
N ILE A 72 16.75 -26.38 4.66
CA ILE A 72 17.19 -25.01 4.96
C ILE A 72 17.38 -24.28 3.64
N TYR A 73 16.70 -23.16 3.49
CA TYR A 73 16.95 -22.19 2.42
C TYR A 73 17.74 -21.02 2.99
N GLU A 74 18.91 -20.74 2.42
CA GLU A 74 19.75 -19.59 2.79
C GLU A 74 19.29 -18.32 2.06
N VAL A 75 19.06 -17.25 2.81
CA VAL A 75 18.61 -15.97 2.27
C VAL A 75 19.83 -15.13 1.91
N THR A 76 19.90 -14.67 0.65
CA THR A 76 20.94 -13.71 0.25
C THR A 76 20.51 -12.30 0.70
N SER A 77 21.27 -11.71 1.63
CA SER A 77 20.95 -10.37 2.16
C SER A 77 20.97 -9.33 1.04
N THR A 78 19.85 -8.61 0.86
CA THR A 78 19.67 -7.60 -0.20
C THR A 78 20.47 -6.33 0.08
N THR A 79 21.08 -6.19 1.26
CA THR A 79 21.85 -5.01 1.68
C THR A 79 23.18 -4.84 0.92
N LYS A 80 23.71 -5.88 0.28
CA LYS A 80 25.06 -5.82 -0.34
C LYS A 80 25.10 -5.26 -1.78
N LYS A 81 23.95 -4.95 -2.39
CA LYS A 81 23.89 -4.51 -3.81
C LYS A 81 23.93 -3.00 -4.04
N GLN A 82 23.87 -2.17 -2.99
CA GLN A 82 23.86 -0.70 -3.15
C GLN A 82 25.24 -0.01 -3.06
N GLU A 83 26.33 -0.71 -2.73
CA GLU A 83 27.66 -0.09 -2.57
C GLU A 83 28.61 -0.22 -3.77
N LEU A 84 28.21 -0.89 -4.86
CA LEU A 84 29.13 -1.23 -5.98
C LEU A 84 28.96 -0.40 -7.26
N ASN A 85 28.10 0.63 -7.29
CA ASN A 85 27.81 1.37 -8.53
C ASN A 85 28.32 2.82 -8.54
N SER A 86 29.40 3.12 -7.81
CA SER A 86 29.99 4.48 -7.77
C SER A 86 31.50 4.45 -7.97
N SER A 87 31.94 4.20 -9.21
CA SER A 87 33.26 4.50 -9.80
C SER A 87 33.15 4.07 -11.28
N SER A 88 33.42 4.82 -12.35
CA SER A 88 34.50 5.78 -12.57
C SER A 88 34.31 6.44 -13.96
N THR A 89 34.45 7.77 -14.05
CA THR A 89 34.91 8.44 -15.28
C THR A 89 36.02 9.41 -14.90
N SER A 90 37.11 9.34 -15.64
CA SER A 90 38.45 9.83 -15.34
C SER A 90 38.80 11.15 -16.04
N ARG A 91 39.85 11.82 -15.48
CA ARG A 91 40.75 12.89 -16.00
C ARG A 91 40.56 14.34 -15.49
N PRO A 92 41.64 15.15 -15.41
CA PRO A 92 42.88 14.90 -14.67
C PRO A 92 43.39 16.15 -13.88
N GLN A 93 44.47 15.91 -13.13
CA GLN A 93 45.28 16.81 -12.29
C GLN A 93 45.54 18.24 -12.80
N SER A 94 45.60 19.17 -11.85
CA SER A 94 46.72 20.11 -11.74
C SER A 94 47.13 20.31 -10.28
N HIS A 95 48.45 20.35 -10.09
CA HIS A 95 49.19 20.48 -8.84
C HIS A 95 49.01 21.86 -8.20
N GLU A 96 49.01 21.94 -6.86
CA GLU A 96 50.06 22.69 -6.14
C GLU A 96 50.05 22.45 -4.62
N TYR A 97 51.22 22.69 -4.05
CA TYR A 97 51.77 22.16 -2.81
C TYR A 97 51.39 22.99 -1.56
N GLN A 98 51.23 22.35 -0.40
CA GLN A 98 52.14 22.49 0.77
C GLN A 98 51.50 22.04 2.11
N ASN A 99 52.18 21.07 2.73
CA ASN A 99 52.49 20.90 4.16
C ASN A 99 51.48 21.25 5.27
N GLY A 100 51.25 20.26 6.14
CA GLY A 100 50.89 20.53 7.54
C GLY A 100 50.49 19.29 8.33
N ARG A 101 51.42 18.73 9.10
CA ARG A 101 51.20 17.64 10.07
C ARG A 101 50.31 18.11 11.23
N GLY A 102 49.45 17.24 11.74
CA GLY A 102 48.91 17.37 13.11
C GLY A 102 47.55 16.70 13.35
N HIS A 103 47.57 15.46 13.83
CA HIS A 103 46.54 14.97 14.76
C HIS A 103 47.07 15.25 16.18
N PRO A 104 46.22 15.67 17.14
CA PRO A 104 45.43 14.68 17.87
C PRO A 104 44.02 15.12 18.29
N SER A 105 43.27 14.09 18.68
CA SER A 105 41.93 14.03 19.25
C SER A 105 41.65 15.02 20.39
N GLY A 106 40.41 15.53 20.47
CA GLY A 106 39.84 15.97 21.75
C GLY A 106 38.74 17.04 21.69
N ARG A 107 37.49 16.59 21.80
CA ARG A 107 36.36 17.25 22.49
C ARG A 107 35.85 18.62 22.00
N GLY A 108 34.66 18.57 21.39
CA GLY A 108 33.48 19.23 21.96
C GLY A 108 33.08 20.58 21.36
N TYR A 109 31.76 20.71 21.15
CA TYR A 109 31.00 21.92 20.79
C TYR A 109 30.92 22.27 19.30
N GLY A 110 30.22 21.41 18.57
CA GLY A 110 29.69 21.70 17.25
C GLY A 110 28.45 20.86 16.96
N ALA A 111 27.54 20.75 17.94
CA ALA A 111 26.23 20.16 17.75
C ALA A 111 25.45 21.05 16.77
N SER A 112 25.63 20.80 15.47
CA SER A 112 24.64 21.18 14.47
C SER A 112 23.41 20.30 14.73
N ARG A 113 22.65 20.71 15.75
CA ARG A 113 21.24 20.36 15.88
C ARG A 113 20.66 20.66 14.51
N ARG A 114 20.38 19.62 13.72
CA ARG A 114 19.36 19.72 12.69
C ARG A 114 18.13 20.19 13.42
N VAL A 115 17.88 21.49 13.32
CA VAL A 115 16.63 22.10 13.71
C VAL A 115 15.58 21.26 13.01
N ARG A 116 14.85 20.46 13.80
CA ARG A 116 13.56 19.96 13.35
C ARG A 116 12.77 21.21 13.01
N GLU A 117 12.60 21.45 11.73
CA GLU A 117 11.79 22.53 11.17
C GLU A 117 10.32 22.22 11.48
N TRP A 118 9.97 22.37 12.75
CA TRP A 118 8.60 22.46 13.21
C TRP A 118 8.10 23.84 12.82
N GLY A 119 7.35 23.93 11.71
CA GLY A 119 6.48 25.09 11.50
C GLY A 119 6.47 25.75 10.13
N GLN A 120 6.88 25.11 9.04
CA GLN A 120 6.33 25.53 7.74
C GLN A 120 4.93 24.90 7.58
N PRO A 121 3.86 25.70 7.46
CA PRO A 121 2.60 25.19 6.95
C PRO A 121 2.90 24.72 5.53
N ARG A 122 2.95 23.40 5.32
CA ARG A 122 2.92 22.88 3.94
C ARG A 122 1.68 23.47 3.30
N THR A 123 1.88 24.26 2.24
CA THR A 123 0.78 24.77 1.43
C THR A 123 -0.08 23.59 1.04
N LEU A 124 -1.38 23.68 1.32
CA LEU A 124 -2.31 22.64 0.90
C LEU A 124 -2.24 22.54 -0.63
N PRO A 125 -2.07 21.33 -1.19
CA PRO A 125 -2.06 21.16 -2.63
C PRO A 125 -3.32 21.78 -3.22
N THR A 126 -3.18 22.47 -4.34
CA THR A 126 -4.36 22.94 -5.07
C THR A 126 -5.16 21.74 -5.57
N GLN A 127 -6.46 21.92 -5.84
CA GLN A 127 -7.31 20.85 -6.37
C GLN A 127 -6.72 20.26 -7.67
N ASP A 128 -6.12 21.11 -8.50
CA ASP A 128 -5.46 20.72 -9.75
C ASP A 128 -4.21 19.86 -9.51
N GLU A 129 -3.37 20.22 -8.54
CA GLU A 129 -2.20 19.42 -8.15
C GLU A 129 -2.61 18.04 -7.60
N ALA A 130 -3.66 17.98 -6.79
CA ALA A 130 -4.19 16.73 -6.29
C ALA A 130 -4.67 15.83 -7.45
N LEU A 131 -5.41 16.39 -8.41
CA LEU A 131 -5.88 15.66 -9.59
C LEU A 131 -4.72 15.18 -10.48
N LEU A 132 -3.67 15.99 -10.68
CA LEU A 132 -2.48 15.58 -11.42
C LEU A 132 -1.80 14.37 -10.77
N ARG A 133 -1.66 14.38 -9.44
CA ARG A 133 -1.12 13.23 -8.70
C ARG A 133 -2.02 12.00 -8.84
N ARG A 134 -3.35 12.16 -8.77
CA ARG A 134 -4.27 11.03 -9.01
C ARG A 134 -4.14 10.47 -10.44
N ARG A 135 -3.95 11.32 -11.45
CA ARG A 135 -3.69 10.88 -12.83
C ARG A 135 -2.43 10.02 -12.94
N GLU A 136 -1.36 10.37 -12.20
CA GLU A 136 -0.15 9.55 -12.13
C GLU A 136 -0.41 8.18 -11.47
N VAL A 137 -1.19 8.14 -10.38
CA VAL A 137 -1.58 6.89 -9.71
C VAL A 137 -2.29 5.94 -10.67
N TYR A 138 -3.29 6.42 -11.42
CA TYR A 138 -3.97 5.60 -12.43
C TYR A 138 -3.09 5.29 -13.65
N GLY A 139 -2.27 6.25 -14.11
CA GLY A 139 -1.37 6.06 -15.25
C GLY A 139 -0.32 4.97 -15.00
N ASN A 140 0.17 4.87 -13.77
CA ASN A 140 1.18 3.90 -13.34
C ASN A 140 0.59 2.68 -12.61
N GLN A 141 -0.74 2.57 -12.51
CA GLN A 141 -1.45 1.50 -11.79
C GLN A 141 -0.94 1.27 -10.36
N LEU A 142 -0.75 2.35 -9.59
CA LEU A 142 -0.19 2.29 -8.24
C LEU A 142 -1.28 1.94 -7.21
N TYR A 143 -1.19 0.75 -6.62
CA TYR A 143 -2.12 0.30 -5.57
C TYR A 143 -1.67 0.78 -4.20
N SER A 144 -2.55 1.39 -3.41
CA SER A 144 -2.18 1.74 -2.04
C SER A 144 -1.83 0.51 -1.20
N LEU A 145 -0.83 0.66 -0.34
CA LEU A 145 -0.43 -0.35 0.61
C LEU A 145 -1.58 -0.67 1.57
N HIS A 146 -1.82 -1.96 1.79
CA HIS A 146 -2.87 -2.40 2.70
C HIS A 146 -2.56 -2.01 4.15
N VAL A 147 -3.52 -1.35 4.79
CA VAL A 147 -3.48 -1.06 6.23
C VAL A 147 -4.53 -1.92 6.94
N GLY A 148 -4.05 -2.81 7.81
CA GLY A 148 -4.91 -3.71 8.59
C GLY A 148 -5.84 -2.97 9.57
N SER A 149 -7.01 -3.55 9.84
CA SER A 149 -7.96 -3.07 10.84
C SER A 149 -7.42 -3.33 12.25
N ASN A 150 -6.83 -2.32 12.88
CA ASN A 150 -6.30 -2.41 14.24
C ASN A 150 -6.72 -1.20 15.06
N ARG A 151 -6.81 -1.34 16.40
CA ARG A 151 -7.16 -0.23 17.30
C ARG A 151 -6.24 0.99 17.16
N VAL A 152 -4.99 0.74 16.76
CA VAL A 152 -3.97 1.78 16.54
C VAL A 152 -4.16 2.47 15.18
N SER A 153 -4.41 1.71 14.10
CA SER A 153 -4.63 2.28 12.76
C SER A 153 -6.01 2.94 12.62
N ARG A 154 -6.98 2.51 13.44
CA ARG A 154 -8.40 2.90 13.37
C ARG A 154 -9.08 2.54 12.05
N PHE A 155 -8.44 1.73 11.21
CA PHE A 155 -9.07 1.20 10.02
C PHE A 155 -10.16 0.21 10.42
N LYS A 156 -11.31 0.27 9.75
CA LYS A 156 -12.47 -0.59 10.01
C LYS A 156 -12.82 -1.36 8.76
N ASP A 157 -13.32 -2.59 8.92
CA ASP A 157 -13.83 -3.35 7.79
C ASP A 157 -15.13 -2.75 7.26
N LEU A 158 -15.28 -2.79 5.94
CA LEU A 158 -16.42 -2.22 5.22
C LEU A 158 -17.30 -3.38 4.74
N THR A 159 -18.58 -3.33 5.06
CA THR A 159 -19.60 -4.24 4.51
C THR A 159 -20.76 -3.41 3.94
N PRO A 160 -21.53 -3.96 2.96
CA PRO A 160 -22.68 -3.23 2.40
C PRO A 160 -23.72 -2.82 3.44
N SER A 161 -23.90 -3.63 4.48
CA SER A 161 -24.84 -3.34 5.58
C SER A 161 -24.38 -2.17 6.45
N ILE A 162 -23.08 -2.09 6.77
CA ILE A 162 -22.50 -0.94 7.49
C ILE A 162 -22.60 0.31 6.63
N PHE A 163 -22.23 0.21 5.36
CA PHE A 163 -22.27 1.33 4.41
C PHE A 163 -23.68 1.90 4.23
N THR A 164 -24.70 1.03 4.16
CA THR A 164 -26.10 1.45 4.00
C THR A 164 -26.63 2.21 5.22
N ARG A 165 -26.17 1.85 6.43
CA ARG A 165 -26.64 2.45 7.70
C ARG A 165 -25.93 3.78 8.01
N ASP A 166 -24.69 3.94 7.58
CA ASP A 166 -23.84 5.07 7.94
C ASP A 166 -23.86 6.18 6.88
N VAL A 167 -24.57 7.27 7.18
CA VAL A 167 -24.68 8.44 6.30
C VAL A 167 -23.33 9.14 6.09
N GLU A 168 -22.42 9.08 7.08
CA GLU A 168 -21.10 9.68 6.97
C GLU A 168 -20.23 8.92 5.97
N LEU A 169 -20.27 7.58 5.98
CA LEU A 169 -19.58 6.75 4.98
C LEU A 169 -20.08 7.03 3.56
N VAL A 170 -21.40 7.19 3.38
CA VAL A 170 -21.97 7.54 2.06
C VAL A 170 -21.49 8.93 1.60
N SER A 171 -21.46 9.91 2.51
CA SER A 171 -20.95 11.26 2.21
C SER A 171 -19.46 11.24 1.83
N ARG A 172 -18.65 10.49 2.60
CA ARG A 172 -17.22 10.30 2.33
C ARG A 172 -16.98 9.57 1.00
N ALA A 173 -17.78 8.56 0.67
CA ALA A 173 -17.73 7.88 -0.63
C ALA A 173 -18.01 8.86 -1.77
N ARG A 174 -19.12 9.59 -1.70
CA ARG A 174 -19.47 10.58 -2.75
C ARG A 174 -18.38 11.62 -2.93
N LYS A 175 -17.82 12.16 -1.84
CA LYS A 175 -16.72 13.14 -1.89
C LYS A 175 -15.52 12.60 -2.66
N TRP A 176 -15.08 11.37 -2.35
CA TRP A 176 -13.95 10.74 -3.00
C TRP A 176 -14.24 10.37 -4.45
N ILE A 177 -15.40 9.75 -4.73
CA ILE A 177 -15.81 9.34 -6.08
C ILE A 177 -15.83 10.54 -7.02
N ARG A 178 -16.39 11.70 -6.61
CA ARG A 178 -16.40 12.91 -7.46
C ARG A 178 -15.00 13.33 -7.90
N ARG A 179 -14.03 13.34 -6.99
CA ARG A 179 -12.64 13.67 -7.33
C ARG A 179 -12.05 12.63 -8.28
N GLU A 180 -12.22 11.35 -8.00
CA GLU A 180 -11.63 10.30 -8.84
C GLU A 180 -12.24 10.24 -10.24
N LEU A 181 -13.53 10.49 -10.39
CA LEU A 181 -14.15 10.56 -11.72
C LEU A 181 -13.58 11.70 -12.57
N GLN A 182 -13.08 12.79 -11.96
CA GLN A 182 -12.40 13.89 -12.67
C GLN A 182 -11.02 13.50 -13.21
N VAL A 183 -10.42 12.40 -12.75
CA VAL A 183 -9.15 11.87 -13.29
C VAL A 183 -9.34 11.46 -14.75
N PHE A 184 -10.50 10.89 -15.06
CA PHE A 184 -10.86 10.45 -16.40
C PHE A 184 -11.31 11.64 -17.24
N SER A 185 -10.49 12.03 -18.21
CA SER A 185 -10.76 13.20 -19.09
C SER A 185 -12.08 13.09 -19.85
N PHE A 186 -12.58 11.88 -20.12
CA PHE A 186 -13.87 11.66 -20.77
C PHE A 186 -15.08 11.91 -19.86
N LEU A 187 -14.88 11.99 -18.54
CA LEU A 187 -15.90 12.31 -17.53
C LEU A 187 -15.74 13.72 -16.94
N SER A 188 -14.54 14.32 -17.04
CA SER A 188 -14.28 15.66 -16.52
C SER A 188 -14.88 16.77 -17.41
N PRO A 189 -15.63 17.73 -16.83
CA PRO A 189 -16.18 18.87 -17.56
C PRO A 189 -15.13 19.95 -17.90
N ASP A 190 -13.98 19.97 -17.22
CA ASP A 190 -12.98 21.06 -17.28
C ASP A 190 -12.08 21.02 -18.52
N SER A 191 -12.28 20.06 -19.42
CA SER A 191 -11.54 19.97 -20.68
C SER A 191 -12.06 20.97 -21.72
N ALA A 192 -11.89 22.28 -21.47
CA ALA A 192 -11.92 23.44 -22.38
C ALA A 192 -13.00 23.52 -23.50
N ALA A 193 -14.02 22.66 -23.50
CA ALA A 193 -15.07 22.60 -24.50
C ALA A 193 -16.36 23.19 -23.91
N SER A 194 -16.39 24.52 -23.84
CA SER A 194 -17.55 25.30 -23.44
C SER A 194 -18.72 25.02 -24.41
N GLY A 195 -19.72 24.25 -23.95
CA GLY A 195 -20.92 23.89 -24.71
C GLY A 195 -21.68 22.68 -24.11
N SER A 196 -22.83 22.31 -24.71
CA SER A 196 -23.70 21.18 -24.32
C SER A 196 -22.98 19.84 -24.06
N SER A 197 -21.79 19.65 -24.62
CA SER A 197 -20.95 18.47 -24.37
C SER A 197 -20.34 18.41 -22.97
N GLY A 198 -20.09 19.55 -22.31
CA GLY A 198 -19.62 19.60 -20.92
C GLY A 198 -20.70 19.14 -19.96
N ASP A 199 -21.94 19.64 -20.15
CA ASP A 199 -23.11 19.22 -19.36
C ASP A 199 -23.36 17.72 -19.45
N ARG A 200 -23.25 17.14 -20.65
CA ARG A 200 -23.38 15.68 -20.83
C ARG A 200 -22.34 14.89 -20.04
N ARG A 201 -21.07 15.33 -20.01
CA ARG A 201 -20.01 14.67 -19.24
C ARG A 201 -20.24 14.77 -17.75
N ALA A 202 -20.60 15.94 -17.24
CA ALA A 202 -20.95 16.15 -15.84
C ALA A 202 -22.15 15.27 -15.42
N ASN A 203 -23.20 15.22 -16.25
CA ASN A 203 -24.35 14.36 -16.01
C ASN A 203 -23.99 12.87 -16.01
N ASN A 204 -23.11 12.43 -16.93
CA ASN A 204 -22.60 11.06 -16.94
C ASN A 204 -21.79 10.73 -15.68
N ALA A 205 -20.96 11.68 -15.20
CA ALA A 205 -20.19 11.50 -13.98
C ALA A 205 -21.08 11.40 -12.72
N GLU A 206 -22.10 12.25 -12.60
CA GLU A 206 -23.06 12.18 -11.47
C GLU A 206 -23.95 10.92 -11.56
N PHE A 207 -24.33 10.48 -12.77
CA PHE A 207 -24.99 9.18 -12.96
C PHE A 207 -24.11 8.03 -12.47
N LEU A 208 -22.85 7.99 -12.92
CA LEU A 208 -21.91 6.94 -12.54
C LEU A 208 -21.63 6.98 -11.04
N LEU A 209 -21.55 8.17 -10.43
CA LEU A 209 -21.46 8.32 -8.98
C LEU A 209 -22.64 7.67 -8.26
N GLU A 210 -23.88 7.97 -8.64
CA GLU A 210 -25.04 7.36 -7.99
C GLU A 210 -25.12 5.86 -8.25
N TYR A 211 -24.69 5.39 -9.43
CA TYR A 211 -24.55 3.96 -9.72
C TYR A 211 -23.53 3.27 -8.82
N ILE A 212 -22.34 3.85 -8.63
CA ILE A 212 -21.31 3.32 -7.71
C ILE A 212 -21.84 3.31 -6.27
N ILE A 213 -22.54 4.36 -5.83
CA ILE A 213 -23.16 4.38 -4.50
C ILE A 213 -24.20 3.26 -4.34
N ALA A 214 -24.97 2.96 -5.39
CA ALA A 214 -25.90 1.84 -5.38
C ALA A 214 -25.16 0.50 -5.27
N ILE A 215 -24.07 0.30 -6.01
CA ILE A 215 -23.21 -0.89 -5.91
C ILE A 215 -22.70 -1.07 -4.47
N LEU A 216 -22.16 -0.02 -3.85
CA LEU A 216 -21.64 -0.09 -2.47
C LEU A 216 -22.70 -0.47 -1.43
N LYS A 217 -23.99 -0.24 -1.71
CA LYS A 217 -25.10 -0.61 -0.82
C LYS A 217 -25.55 -2.06 -0.99
N THR A 218 -25.34 -2.66 -2.16
CA THR A 218 -25.92 -3.97 -2.50
C THR A 218 -24.88 -5.06 -2.74
N VAL A 219 -23.67 -4.71 -3.15
CA VAL A 219 -22.60 -5.62 -3.52
C VAL A 219 -21.41 -5.45 -2.58
N ASP A 220 -20.87 -6.56 -2.12
CA ASP A 220 -19.61 -6.55 -1.37
C ASP A 220 -18.43 -6.36 -2.33
N ILE A 221 -17.73 -5.24 -2.20
CA ILE A 221 -16.51 -4.93 -2.98
C ILE A 221 -15.33 -5.86 -2.63
N GLN A 222 -15.41 -6.59 -1.51
CA GLN A 222 -14.44 -7.62 -1.13
C GLN A 222 -14.85 -9.03 -1.59
N GLY A 223 -15.99 -9.17 -2.25
CA GLY A 223 -16.49 -10.46 -2.69
C GLY A 223 -15.54 -11.12 -3.68
N SER A 224 -15.21 -12.39 -3.44
CA SER A 224 -14.37 -13.22 -4.32
C SER A 224 -14.94 -13.39 -5.74
N SER A 225 -16.22 -13.07 -5.93
CA SER A 225 -16.92 -13.12 -7.21
C SER A 225 -16.58 -11.97 -8.16
N GLY A 226 -15.92 -10.91 -7.70
CA GLY A 226 -15.56 -9.76 -8.54
C GLY A 226 -16.75 -9.01 -9.14
N GLN A 227 -17.96 -9.16 -8.57
CA GLN A 227 -19.19 -8.58 -9.13
C GLN A 227 -19.10 -7.06 -9.31
N ALA A 228 -18.54 -6.35 -8.33
CA ALA A 228 -18.36 -4.89 -8.42
C ALA A 228 -17.42 -4.49 -9.56
N GLU A 229 -16.38 -5.28 -9.84
CA GLU A 229 -15.47 -5.05 -10.99
C GLU A 229 -16.23 -5.23 -12.31
N GLU A 230 -16.99 -6.31 -12.42
CA GLU A 230 -17.75 -6.63 -13.63
C GLU A 230 -18.79 -5.56 -13.98
N MET A 231 -19.41 -4.95 -12.97
CA MET A 231 -20.40 -3.87 -13.16
C MET A 231 -19.79 -2.53 -13.60
N LEU A 232 -18.50 -2.29 -13.31
CA LEU A 232 -17.86 -0.99 -13.54
C LEU A 232 -16.81 -0.98 -14.65
N LYS A 233 -16.28 -2.14 -15.06
CA LYS A 233 -15.20 -2.25 -16.05
C LYS A 233 -15.52 -1.60 -17.40
N ASP A 234 -16.78 -1.56 -17.83
CA ASP A 234 -17.16 -1.00 -19.12
C ASP A 234 -17.13 0.54 -19.11
N PHE A 235 -17.19 1.16 -17.92
CA PHE A 235 -17.15 2.62 -17.76
C PHE A 235 -15.74 3.16 -17.58
N LEU A 236 -14.89 2.47 -16.81
CA LEU A 236 -13.56 2.96 -16.42
C LEU A 236 -12.40 2.17 -17.07
N GLY A 237 -12.69 0.99 -17.64
CA GLY A 237 -11.70 0.00 -18.05
C GLY A 237 -11.37 -0.98 -16.91
N ARG A 238 -11.05 -2.24 -17.25
CA ARG A 238 -10.84 -3.32 -16.26
C ARG A 238 -9.77 -2.98 -15.21
N GLU A 239 -8.59 -2.54 -15.65
CA GLU A 239 -7.46 -2.23 -14.76
C GLU A 239 -7.78 -1.05 -13.83
N ASN A 240 -8.29 0.04 -14.39
CA ASN A 240 -8.70 1.22 -13.64
C ASN A 240 -9.84 0.91 -12.66
N THR A 241 -10.79 0.05 -13.02
CA THR A 241 -11.88 -0.35 -12.12
C THR A 241 -11.33 -1.10 -10.90
N ARG A 242 -10.38 -2.03 -11.09
CA ARG A 242 -9.74 -2.75 -9.98
C ARG A 242 -9.05 -1.78 -9.03
N LEU A 243 -8.24 -0.88 -9.59
CA LEU A 243 -7.54 0.13 -8.80
C LEU A 243 -8.52 1.08 -8.11
N PHE A 244 -9.55 1.55 -8.81
CA PHE A 244 -10.59 2.41 -8.26
C PHE A 244 -11.28 1.78 -7.07
N LEU A 245 -11.70 0.51 -7.17
CA LEU A 245 -12.36 -0.21 -6.09
C LEU A 245 -11.40 -0.46 -4.91
N HIS A 246 -10.14 -0.77 -5.19
CA HIS A 246 -9.10 -0.93 -4.17
C HIS A 246 -8.89 0.37 -3.38
N GLU A 247 -8.69 1.49 -4.06
CA GLU A 247 -8.47 2.78 -3.44
C GLU A 247 -9.71 3.29 -2.70
N LEU A 248 -10.91 3.09 -3.27
CA LEU A 248 -12.19 3.44 -2.64
C LEU A 248 -12.35 2.70 -1.32
N ARG A 249 -12.04 1.39 -1.32
CA ARG A 249 -12.04 0.59 -0.10
C ARG A 249 -11.04 1.12 0.91
N ALA A 250 -9.80 1.38 0.49
CA ALA A 250 -8.76 1.87 1.38
C ALA A 250 -9.16 3.22 2.03
N TRP A 251 -9.72 4.14 1.25
CA TRP A 251 -10.27 5.40 1.72
C TRP A 251 -11.41 5.22 2.72
N LEU A 252 -12.42 4.39 2.40
CA LEU A 252 -13.59 4.20 3.27
C LEU A 252 -13.26 3.52 4.60
N ARG A 253 -12.29 2.59 4.58
CA ARG A 253 -11.77 1.95 5.79
C ARG A 253 -10.96 2.93 6.64
N SER A 254 -10.33 3.92 6.03
CA SER A 254 -9.44 4.86 6.71
C SER A 254 -10.19 5.76 7.70
N PRO A 255 -9.51 6.32 8.72
CA PRO A 255 -10.10 7.30 9.63
C PRO A 255 -10.16 8.73 9.05
N PHE A 256 -9.67 8.97 7.83
CA PHE A 256 -9.56 10.31 7.27
C PHE A 256 -10.90 10.81 6.72
N THR A 257 -11.25 12.05 7.05
CA THR A 257 -12.52 12.69 6.62
C THR A 257 -12.33 13.71 5.49
N SER A 258 -11.09 14.17 5.29
CA SER A 258 -10.65 15.07 4.22
C SER A 258 -9.80 14.31 3.21
N LEU A 259 -9.89 14.69 1.93
CA LEU A 259 -9.14 14.05 0.85
C LEU A 259 -7.65 14.41 0.94
N GLU A 260 -7.37 15.61 1.42
CA GLU A 260 -6.05 16.17 1.63
C GLU A 260 -5.29 15.41 2.73
N ASP A 261 -5.97 14.99 3.80
CA ASP A 261 -5.37 14.13 4.82
C ASP A 261 -5.08 12.75 4.27
N TRP A 262 -5.97 12.18 3.46
CA TRP A 262 -5.73 10.88 2.84
C TRP A 262 -4.55 10.92 1.89
N ASP A 263 -4.50 11.87 0.95
CA ASP A 263 -3.43 11.96 -0.05
C ASP A 263 -2.04 12.18 0.58
N ARG A 264 -1.99 12.76 1.79
CA ARG A 264 -0.75 12.93 2.56
C ARG A 264 -0.27 11.65 3.25
N ASN A 265 -1.19 10.76 3.63
CA ASN A 265 -0.89 9.60 4.45
C ASN A 265 -0.93 8.27 3.68
N VAL A 266 -1.61 8.23 2.54
CA VAL A 266 -1.63 7.06 1.65
C VAL A 266 -0.24 6.78 1.11
N GLN A 267 0.12 5.49 1.08
CA GLN A 267 1.38 4.99 0.56
C GLN A 267 1.07 4.03 -0.59
N TYR A 268 1.89 4.07 -1.64
CA TYR A 268 1.79 3.27 -2.85
C TYR A 268 3.01 2.35 -2.97
#